data_AF-B5RNA7-F1
#
_entry.id   AF-B5RNA7-F1
#
_cell.length_a   1.000
_cell.length_b   1.000
_cell.length_c   1.000
_cell.angle_alpha   90.00
_cell.angle_beta   90.00
_cell.angle_gamma   90.00
#
_symmetry.space_group_name_H-M   'P 1'
#
loop_
_entity.id
_entity.type
_entity.pdbx_description
1 polymer ?
#
loop_
_entity_poly.entity_id
_entity_poly.type
_entity_poly.pdbx_seq_one_letter_code
_entity_poly.pdbx_strand_id
1 'polypeptide(L)'
;MKRIFMVVFASSILLLSCKEKEDNVINDQAGDYMDMKSLTSEQQQIYSALIASFNDLKALYDYKPEGFNVSLFDDIKNKFGNTYYENFKETIYAAFKGDVATIDNLKKIVADSIETKDEYMSALNGRPLLYRLNELGNILFLFLNNDSVFGNDGLIKIRDRQDIALFNEVKYMLDDMRVKWDELVSLLQNTINNVSVFASKYIETRNVADKEAMIAQLEPIVELKSLDANQSCKGVICKLKNEFMDLYSQIKEKSVE
;
A
#
# COMPACT_ATOMS: atom_id res chain seq x y z
N MET A 1 -50.82 -6.33 -10.91
CA MET A 1 -49.64 -5.46 -10.69
C MET A 1 -49.47 -5.23 -9.19
N LYS A 2 -48.22 -5.29 -8.70
CA LYS A 2 -47.76 -5.33 -7.30
C LYS A 2 -47.86 -6.71 -6.61
N ARG A 3 -46.80 -7.51 -6.80
CA ARG A 3 -46.18 -8.44 -5.82
C ARG A 3 -45.02 -9.20 -6.50
N ILE A 4 -43.99 -8.45 -6.87
CA ILE A 4 -42.66 -8.96 -7.20
C ILE A 4 -41.73 -7.90 -6.62
N PHE A 5 -41.02 -8.21 -5.54
CA PHE A 5 -39.80 -7.57 -5.02
C PHE A 5 -39.61 -8.01 -3.57
N MET A 6 -39.38 -9.31 -3.37
CA MET A 6 -38.92 -9.80 -2.07
C MET A 6 -38.22 -11.17 -2.17
N VAL A 7 -37.46 -11.42 -3.24
CA VAL A 7 -36.55 -12.60 -3.33
C VAL A 7 -35.39 -12.29 -4.30
N VAL A 8 -34.43 -11.42 -3.96
CA VAL A 8 -33.11 -11.33 -4.66
C VAL A 8 -31.96 -10.91 -3.72
N PHE A 9 -32.04 -11.15 -2.41
CA PHE A 9 -30.93 -10.80 -1.49
C PHE A 9 -30.43 -11.94 -0.61
N ALA A 10 -30.61 -13.19 -1.06
CA ALA A 10 -30.14 -14.37 -0.32
C ALA A 10 -29.52 -15.46 -1.22
N SER A 11 -28.91 -15.09 -2.35
CA SER A 11 -28.34 -16.04 -3.32
C SER A 11 -26.87 -15.77 -3.70
N SER A 12 -26.13 -14.99 -2.92
CA SER A 12 -24.69 -14.73 -3.15
C SER A 12 -23.79 -15.09 -1.96
N ILE A 13 -24.32 -15.78 -0.94
CA ILE A 13 -23.59 -16.07 0.31
C ILE A 13 -23.34 -17.58 0.53
N LEU A 14 -23.58 -18.45 -0.46
CA LEU A 14 -23.46 -19.91 -0.28
C LEU A 14 -22.64 -20.64 -1.34
N LEU A 15 -21.50 -20.08 -1.76
CA LEU A 15 -20.48 -20.80 -2.54
C LEU A 15 -19.03 -20.62 -2.02
N LEU A 16 -18.84 -20.21 -0.76
CA LEU A 16 -17.53 -20.16 -0.11
C LEU A 16 -17.47 -21.14 1.07
N SER A 17 -17.64 -22.42 0.77
CA SER A 17 -17.29 -23.50 1.69
C SER A 17 -17.20 -24.80 0.91
N CYS A 18 -16.02 -25.03 0.33
CA CYS A 18 -15.35 -26.33 0.18
C CYS A 18 -14.20 -26.15 -0.81
N LYS A 19 -13.02 -25.79 -0.30
CA LYS A 19 -11.78 -26.34 -0.87
C LYS A 19 -10.82 -26.57 0.28
N GLU A 20 -10.50 -27.85 0.46
CA GLU A 20 -9.60 -28.37 1.48
C GLU A 20 -8.22 -27.72 1.39
N LYS A 21 -7.56 -27.65 2.55
CA LYS A 21 -6.15 -27.31 2.68
C LYS A 21 -5.30 -28.21 1.79
N GLU A 22 -4.69 -27.63 0.77
CA GLU A 22 -3.41 -28.09 0.25
C GLU A 22 -2.35 -27.11 0.75
N ASP A 23 -1.47 -27.60 1.62
CA ASP A 23 -0.21 -26.96 1.96
C ASP A 23 0.67 -26.97 0.69
N ASN A 24 0.46 -25.99 -0.18
CA ASN A 24 1.41 -25.70 -1.25
C ASN A 24 2.36 -24.62 -0.75
N VAL A 25 3.57 -25.08 -0.41
CA VAL A 25 4.78 -24.28 -0.45
C VAL A 25 4.80 -23.56 -1.79
N ILE A 26 4.53 -22.25 -1.79
CA ILE A 26 4.68 -21.39 -2.97
C ILE A 26 6.19 -21.30 -3.21
N ASN A 27 6.68 -22.24 -4.00
CA ASN A 27 7.97 -22.14 -4.62
C ASN A 27 7.82 -21.05 -5.69
N ASP A 28 8.48 -19.92 -5.44
CA ASP A 28 8.43 -18.70 -6.25
C ASP A 28 8.99 -18.98 -7.65
N GLN A 29 8.13 -19.47 -8.56
CA GLN A 29 8.45 -19.61 -9.97
C GLN A 29 8.24 -18.27 -10.66
N ALA A 30 9.18 -17.34 -10.43
CA ALA A 30 9.34 -16.14 -11.23
C ALA A 30 9.88 -16.42 -12.66
N GLY A 31 9.82 -17.67 -13.15
CA GLY A 31 10.71 -18.16 -14.21
C GLY A 31 10.10 -18.53 -15.56
N ASP A 32 8.79 -18.70 -15.72
CA ASP A 32 8.26 -19.41 -16.90
C ASP A 32 7.11 -18.71 -17.68
N TYR A 33 6.71 -17.49 -17.29
CA TYR A 33 5.52 -16.83 -17.89
C TYR A 33 5.81 -15.72 -18.90
N MET A 34 7.07 -15.38 -19.17
CA MET A 34 7.43 -14.36 -20.17
C MET A 34 8.25 -14.97 -21.30
N ASP A 35 7.63 -15.84 -22.11
CA ASP A 35 8.26 -16.32 -23.34
C ASP A 35 8.73 -15.12 -24.19
N MET A 36 10.04 -15.03 -24.42
CA MET A 36 10.68 -13.95 -25.18
C MET A 36 11.13 -14.40 -26.58
N LYS A 37 10.71 -15.60 -27.03
CA LYS A 37 11.12 -16.17 -28.33
C LYS A 37 10.75 -15.31 -29.53
N SER A 38 9.75 -14.44 -29.40
CA SER A 38 9.32 -13.50 -30.44
C SER A 38 10.21 -12.26 -30.56
N LEU A 39 11.06 -11.99 -29.57
CA LEU A 39 11.91 -10.81 -29.51
C LEU A 39 13.30 -11.08 -30.12
N THR A 40 13.89 -10.05 -30.75
CA THR A 40 15.32 -10.04 -31.11
C THR A 40 16.19 -10.03 -29.85
N SER A 41 17.47 -10.39 -29.97
CA SER A 41 18.39 -10.37 -28.83
C SER A 41 18.51 -8.99 -28.14
N GLU A 42 18.43 -7.90 -28.92
CA GLU A 42 18.42 -6.54 -28.37
C GLU A 42 17.13 -6.26 -27.59
N GLN A 43 15.97 -6.60 -28.16
CA GLN A 43 14.67 -6.46 -27.49
C GLN A 43 14.61 -7.30 -26.21
N GLN A 44 15.14 -8.52 -26.20
CA GLN A 44 15.21 -9.39 -25.02
C GLN A 44 16.00 -8.74 -23.89
N GLN A 45 17.16 -8.15 -24.21
CA GLN A 45 18.00 -7.48 -23.21
C GLN A 45 17.26 -6.29 -22.57
N ILE A 46 16.62 -5.45 -23.39
CA ILE A 46 15.93 -4.25 -22.92
C ILE A 46 14.66 -4.61 -22.14
N TYR A 47 13.89 -5.58 -22.62
CA TYR A 47 12.71 -6.08 -21.93
C TYR A 47 13.06 -6.77 -20.60
N SER A 48 14.19 -7.47 -20.53
CA SER A 48 14.69 -8.02 -19.26
C SER A 48 15.01 -6.93 -18.24
N ALA A 49 15.55 -5.79 -18.68
CA ALA A 49 15.80 -4.65 -17.80
C ALA A 49 14.50 -3.99 -17.30
N LEU A 50 13.44 -3.93 -18.12
CA LEU A 50 12.10 -3.52 -17.69
C LEU A 50 11.56 -4.46 -16.60
N ILE A 51 11.64 -5.78 -16.80
CA ILE A 51 11.19 -6.78 -15.80
C ILE A 51 11.96 -6.59 -14.49
N ALA A 52 13.27 -6.36 -14.56
CA ALA A 52 14.08 -6.11 -13.38
C ALA A 52 13.58 -4.87 -12.61
N SER A 53 13.30 -3.75 -13.29
CA SER A 53 12.72 -2.55 -12.66
C SER A 53 11.35 -2.81 -12.03
N PHE A 54 10.49 -3.61 -12.67
CA PHE A 54 9.21 -4.01 -12.08
C PHE A 54 9.40 -4.85 -10.80
N ASN A 55 10.29 -5.85 -10.86
CA ASN A 55 10.58 -6.72 -9.72
C ASN A 55 11.23 -5.96 -8.57
N ASP A 56 12.09 -4.99 -8.85
CA ASP A 56 12.66 -4.10 -7.84
C ASP A 56 11.58 -3.30 -7.11
N LEU A 57 10.61 -2.72 -7.85
CA LEU A 57 9.48 -2.02 -7.26
C LEU A 57 8.59 -2.97 -6.45
N LYS A 58 8.36 -4.19 -6.96
CA LYS A 58 7.59 -5.22 -6.26
C LYS A 58 8.24 -5.65 -4.95
N ALA A 59 9.55 -5.84 -4.96
CA ALA A 59 10.31 -6.21 -3.78
C ALA A 59 10.16 -5.17 -2.65
N LEU A 60 9.99 -3.88 -2.96
CA LEU A 60 9.74 -2.86 -1.94
C LEU A 60 8.41 -3.03 -1.19
N TYR A 61 7.38 -3.54 -1.88
CA TYR A 61 6.09 -3.82 -1.26
C TYR A 61 6.15 -5.07 -0.38
N ASP A 62 6.77 -6.13 -0.88
CA ASP A 62 6.86 -7.43 -0.20
C ASP A 62 7.92 -7.45 0.92
N TYR A 63 8.80 -6.44 0.97
CA TYR A 63 9.91 -6.42 1.91
C TYR A 63 9.45 -6.43 3.38
N LYS A 64 9.99 -7.39 4.11
CA LYS A 64 9.99 -7.45 5.58
C LYS A 64 11.42 -7.80 6.03
N PRO A 65 11.97 -7.08 7.03
CA PRO A 65 13.28 -7.43 7.57
C PRO A 65 13.25 -8.80 8.26
N GLU A 66 14.42 -9.44 8.36
CA GLU A 66 14.55 -10.69 9.11
C GLU A 66 14.11 -10.48 10.57
N GLY A 67 13.31 -11.41 11.08
CA GLY A 67 12.75 -11.28 12.44
C GLY A 67 11.61 -10.27 12.56
N PHE A 68 11.01 -9.82 11.46
CA PHE A 68 9.82 -8.96 11.47
C PHE A 68 8.74 -9.53 12.39
N ASN A 69 8.50 -8.84 13.50
CA ASN A 69 7.52 -9.20 14.51
C ASN A 69 7.01 -7.92 15.16
N VAL A 70 5.72 -7.64 14.99
CA VAL A 70 5.08 -6.40 15.47
C VAL A 70 3.72 -6.76 16.07
N SER A 71 3.36 -6.12 17.19
CA SER A 71 2.12 -6.40 17.91
C SER A 71 0.97 -5.43 17.62
N LEU A 72 1.18 -4.45 16.72
CA LEU A 72 0.28 -3.33 16.46
C LEU A 72 -1.20 -3.75 16.38
N PHE A 73 -1.55 -4.68 15.48
CA PHE A 73 -2.95 -5.06 15.27
C PHE A 73 -3.50 -5.99 16.35
N ASP A 74 -2.64 -6.78 17.00
CA ASP A 74 -3.05 -7.60 18.14
C ASP A 74 -3.40 -6.70 19.33
N ASP A 75 -2.62 -5.65 19.58
CA ASP A 75 -2.90 -4.68 20.65
C ASP A 75 -4.16 -3.87 20.38
N ILE A 76 -4.41 -3.47 19.13
CA ILE A 76 -5.67 -2.85 18.72
C ILE A 76 -6.86 -3.79 18.97
N LYS A 77 -6.73 -5.07 18.60
CA LYS A 77 -7.77 -6.07 18.82
C LYS A 77 -8.03 -6.27 20.31
N ASN A 78 -6.98 -6.42 21.11
CA ASN A 78 -7.08 -6.66 22.54
C ASN A 78 -7.66 -5.45 23.27
N LYS A 79 -7.30 -4.23 22.87
CA LYS A 79 -7.72 -3.00 23.54
C LYS A 79 -9.10 -2.51 23.11
N PHE A 80 -9.42 -2.57 21.81
CA PHE A 80 -10.65 -1.97 21.26
C PHE A 80 -11.64 -3.01 20.69
N GLY A 81 -11.23 -4.28 20.57
CA GLY A 81 -12.02 -5.33 19.92
C GLY A 81 -12.09 -5.19 18.40
N ASN A 82 -11.21 -4.39 17.81
CA ASN A 82 -11.20 -4.13 16.37
C ASN A 82 -10.27 -5.10 15.64
N THR A 83 -10.78 -5.76 14.61
CA THR A 83 -10.02 -6.69 13.77
C THR A 83 -9.85 -6.15 12.36
N TYR A 84 -8.73 -6.53 11.73
CA TYR A 84 -8.39 -6.17 10.36
C TYR A 84 -8.01 -7.41 9.57
N TYR A 85 -8.39 -7.43 8.30
CA TYR A 85 -8.00 -8.47 7.35
C TYR A 85 -6.51 -8.38 7.03
N GLU A 86 -5.90 -9.48 6.61
CA GLU A 86 -4.45 -9.56 6.47
C GLU A 86 -3.87 -8.57 5.45
N ASN A 87 -4.50 -8.42 4.28
CA ASN A 87 -4.09 -7.44 3.27
C ASN A 87 -4.07 -6.00 3.85
N PHE A 88 -5.04 -5.65 4.70
CA PHE A 88 -5.07 -4.34 5.35
C PHE A 88 -3.81 -4.10 6.20
N LYS A 89 -3.34 -5.14 6.90
CA LYS A 89 -2.12 -5.07 7.72
C LYS A 89 -0.89 -4.98 6.83
N GLU A 90 -0.79 -5.84 5.82
CA GLU A 90 0.37 -5.93 4.94
C GLU A 90 0.65 -4.62 4.19
N THR A 91 -0.38 -3.96 3.69
CA THR A 91 -0.26 -2.66 3.02
C THR A 91 0.21 -1.55 3.96
N ILE A 92 -0.22 -1.56 5.23
CA ILE A 92 0.31 -0.62 6.23
C ILE A 92 1.78 -0.91 6.52
N TYR A 93 2.16 -2.18 6.66
CA TYR A 93 3.57 -2.53 6.85
C TYR A 93 4.43 -2.15 5.65
N ALA A 94 3.93 -2.36 4.42
CA ALA A 94 4.60 -1.96 3.18
C ALA A 94 4.78 -0.44 3.06
N ALA A 95 3.81 0.35 3.55
CA ALA A 95 3.92 1.82 3.60
C ALA A 95 5.10 2.32 4.47
N PHE A 96 5.68 1.45 5.30
CA PHE A 96 6.88 1.71 6.08
C PHE A 96 8.05 0.77 5.77
N LYS A 97 7.99 0.00 4.66
CA LYS A 97 8.98 -1.03 4.31
C LYS A 97 9.27 -2.00 5.46
N GLY A 98 8.26 -2.34 6.25
CA GLY A 98 8.41 -3.24 7.40
C GLY A 98 9.31 -2.69 8.52
N ASP A 99 9.58 -1.38 8.57
CA ASP A 99 10.41 -0.80 9.63
C ASP A 99 9.73 -0.95 11.00
N VAL A 100 10.24 -1.88 11.80
CA VAL A 100 9.67 -2.28 13.09
C VAL A 100 9.61 -1.09 14.06
N ALA A 101 10.66 -0.26 14.11
CA ALA A 101 10.72 0.89 15.01
C ALA A 101 9.62 1.92 14.69
N THR A 102 9.40 2.23 13.41
CA THR A 102 8.32 3.10 12.97
C THR A 102 6.95 2.48 13.26
N ILE A 103 6.78 1.17 13.04
CA ILE A 103 5.51 0.49 13.33
C ILE A 103 5.20 0.49 14.84
N ASP A 104 6.19 0.31 15.69
CA ASP A 104 6.04 0.44 17.15
C ASP A 104 5.70 1.88 17.56
N ASN A 105 6.26 2.88 16.89
CA ASN A 105 5.89 4.27 17.10
C ASN A 105 4.46 4.57 16.61
N LEU A 106 4.03 3.95 15.51
CA LEU A 106 2.64 4.00 15.07
C LEU A 106 1.72 3.38 16.13
N LYS A 107 2.08 2.24 16.73
CA LYS A 107 1.34 1.63 17.84
C LYS A 107 1.16 2.60 19.00
N LYS A 108 2.20 3.33 19.41
CA LYS A 108 2.07 4.33 20.48
C LYS A 108 1.00 5.37 20.17
N ILE A 109 0.95 5.81 18.91
CA ILE A 109 -0.01 6.81 18.42
C ILE A 109 -1.43 6.24 18.38
N VAL A 110 -1.64 5.09 17.72
CA VAL A 110 -2.99 4.58 17.40
C VAL A 110 -3.59 3.65 18.44
N ALA A 111 -2.78 3.14 19.35
CA ALA A 111 -3.23 2.22 20.40
C ALA A 111 -2.92 2.79 21.78
N ASP A 112 -1.66 3.05 22.10
CA ASP A 112 -1.27 3.31 23.51
C ASP A 112 -1.76 4.68 24.00
N SER A 113 -1.76 5.70 23.13
CA SER A 113 -2.23 7.06 23.44
C SER A 113 -3.76 7.23 23.46
N ILE A 114 -4.51 6.21 23.03
CA ILE A 114 -5.98 6.29 22.94
C ILE A 114 -6.63 5.59 24.12
N GLU A 115 -7.64 6.20 24.74
CA GLU A 115 -8.21 5.70 26.01
C GLU A 115 -9.46 4.88 25.81
N THR A 116 -10.25 5.19 24.77
CA THR A 116 -11.55 4.56 24.54
C THR A 116 -11.68 4.04 23.11
N LYS A 117 -12.60 3.08 22.93
CA LYS A 117 -12.96 2.61 21.60
C LYS A 117 -13.57 3.72 20.73
N ASP A 118 -14.39 4.59 21.31
CA ASP A 118 -15.03 5.67 20.55
C ASP A 118 -14.00 6.68 20.04
N GLU A 119 -13.01 7.01 20.88
CA GLU A 119 -11.85 7.80 20.48
C GLU A 119 -11.06 7.10 19.37
N TYR A 120 -10.75 5.81 19.53
CA TYR A 120 -10.06 5.03 18.48
C TYR A 120 -10.80 5.09 17.14
N MET A 121 -12.13 5.02 17.15
CA MET A 121 -12.93 5.00 15.94
C MET A 121 -13.03 6.34 15.22
N SER A 122 -12.87 7.46 15.94
CA SER A 122 -13.22 8.80 15.44
C SER A 122 -12.07 9.81 15.43
N ALA A 123 -11.11 9.70 16.35
CA ALA A 123 -9.99 10.62 16.45
C ALA A 123 -8.99 10.41 15.31
N LEU A 124 -8.38 11.48 14.82
CA LEU A 124 -7.47 11.42 13.67
C LEU A 124 -6.25 10.52 13.93
N ASN A 125 -5.81 10.39 15.18
CA ASN A 125 -4.71 9.52 15.59
C ASN A 125 -5.10 8.05 15.79
N GLY A 126 -6.34 7.65 15.52
CA GLY A 126 -6.81 6.26 15.65
C GLY A 126 -7.02 5.56 14.30
N ARG A 127 -8.19 4.93 14.15
CA ARG A 127 -8.62 4.25 12.92
C ARG A 127 -8.51 5.10 11.65
N PRO A 128 -8.90 6.41 11.64
CA PRO A 128 -8.72 7.27 10.47
C PRO A 128 -7.29 7.27 9.91
N LEU A 129 -6.25 7.37 10.78
CA LEU A 129 -4.85 7.30 10.35
C LEU A 129 -4.53 5.95 9.69
N LEU A 130 -4.94 4.84 10.29
CA LEU A 130 -4.68 3.51 9.74
C LEU A 130 -5.32 3.32 8.36
N TYR A 131 -6.54 3.81 8.15
CA TYR A 131 -7.19 3.73 6.85
C TYR A 131 -6.44 4.55 5.79
N ARG A 132 -5.93 5.73 6.16
CA ARG A 132 -5.17 6.57 5.22
C ARG A 132 -3.84 5.95 4.83
N LEU A 133 -3.13 5.37 5.80
CA LEU A 133 -1.90 4.61 5.54
C LEU A 133 -2.17 3.35 4.69
N ASN A 134 -3.26 2.63 4.98
CA ASN A 134 -3.70 1.49 4.19
C ASN A 134 -4.01 1.90 2.75
N GLU A 135 -4.73 2.99 2.53
CA GLU A 135 -5.03 3.49 1.19
C GLU A 135 -3.76 3.85 0.41
N LEU A 136 -2.75 4.46 1.06
CA LEU A 136 -1.46 4.75 0.43
C LEU A 136 -0.72 3.46 0.03
N GLY A 137 -0.60 2.50 0.94
CA GLY A 137 0.01 1.19 0.65
C GLY A 137 -0.75 0.42 -0.43
N ASN A 138 -2.07 0.55 -0.46
CA ASN A 138 -2.93 -0.08 -1.46
C ASN A 138 -2.68 0.41 -2.88
N ILE A 139 -2.23 1.66 -3.08
CA ILE A 139 -1.90 2.16 -4.43
C ILE A 139 -0.82 1.26 -5.05
N LEU A 140 0.27 1.02 -4.30
CA LEU A 140 1.36 0.18 -4.75
C LEU A 140 0.91 -1.29 -4.91
N PHE A 141 0.13 -1.81 -3.96
CA PHE A 141 -0.43 -3.16 -4.05
C PHE A 141 -1.24 -3.37 -5.34
N LEU A 142 -2.18 -2.47 -5.62
CA LEU A 142 -3.05 -2.56 -6.80
C LEU A 142 -2.25 -2.43 -8.08
N PHE A 143 -1.27 -1.53 -8.13
CA PHE A 143 -0.41 -1.38 -9.31
C PHE A 143 0.36 -2.67 -9.66
N LEU A 144 0.92 -3.31 -8.64
CA LEU A 144 1.81 -4.47 -8.81
C LEU A 144 1.07 -5.80 -8.97
N ASN A 145 -0.10 -5.95 -8.35
CA ASN A 145 -0.78 -7.24 -8.22
C ASN A 145 -2.15 -7.29 -8.89
N ASN A 146 -2.63 -6.18 -9.45
CA ASN A 146 -3.86 -6.17 -10.23
C ASN A 146 -3.54 -6.11 -11.73
N ASP A 147 -3.71 -7.23 -12.41
CA ASP A 147 -3.50 -7.37 -13.85
C ASP A 147 -4.47 -6.51 -14.70
N SER A 148 -5.58 -6.04 -14.13
CA SER A 148 -6.43 -5.03 -14.79
C SER A 148 -5.86 -3.61 -14.75
N VAL A 149 -4.81 -3.38 -13.96
CA VAL A 149 -4.09 -2.11 -13.83
C VAL A 149 -2.76 -2.18 -14.56
N PHE A 150 -1.87 -3.05 -14.10
CA PHE A 150 -0.59 -3.32 -14.73
C PHE A 150 -0.19 -4.76 -14.44
N GLY A 151 0.47 -5.05 -13.31
CA GLY A 151 0.85 -6.42 -12.95
C GLY A 151 1.62 -7.16 -14.05
N ASN A 152 1.46 -8.49 -14.08
CA ASN A 152 2.13 -9.33 -15.07
C ASN A 152 1.48 -9.19 -16.45
N ASP A 153 0.17 -9.03 -16.51
CA ASP A 153 -0.56 -8.85 -17.78
C ASP A 153 -0.12 -7.57 -18.49
N GLY A 154 0.12 -6.49 -17.75
CA GLY A 154 0.64 -5.24 -18.27
C GLY A 154 2.02 -5.42 -18.90
N LEU A 155 2.92 -6.14 -18.24
CA LEU A 155 4.24 -6.48 -18.80
C LEU A 155 4.11 -7.30 -20.09
N ILE A 156 3.23 -8.31 -20.11
CA ILE A 156 2.94 -9.13 -21.29
C ILE A 156 2.43 -8.26 -22.46
N LYS A 157 1.48 -7.36 -22.21
CA LYS A 157 0.96 -6.46 -23.26
C LYS A 157 2.03 -5.53 -23.80
N ILE A 158 2.87 -4.96 -22.93
CA ILE A 158 4.03 -4.16 -23.33
C ILE A 158 4.94 -5.00 -24.22
N ARG A 159 5.35 -6.20 -23.79
CA ARG A 159 6.21 -7.13 -24.54
C ARG A 159 5.69 -7.37 -25.96
N ASP A 160 4.40 -7.66 -26.09
CA ASP A 160 3.79 -8.09 -27.34
C ASP A 160 3.80 -6.99 -28.41
N ARG A 161 3.98 -5.72 -28.01
CA ARG A 161 4.20 -4.60 -28.94
C ARG A 161 5.60 -4.59 -29.56
N GLN A 162 6.56 -5.31 -28.98
CA GLN A 162 7.95 -5.44 -29.47
C GLN A 162 8.64 -4.10 -29.74
N ASP A 163 8.27 -3.06 -28.99
CA ASP A 163 8.76 -1.69 -29.18
C ASP A 163 9.82 -1.34 -28.13
N ILE A 164 11.07 -1.18 -28.60
CA ILE A 164 12.22 -0.84 -27.75
C ILE A 164 12.04 0.52 -27.07
N ALA A 165 11.44 1.50 -27.75
CA ALA A 165 11.24 2.83 -27.16
C ALA A 165 10.24 2.74 -26.01
N LEU A 166 9.15 1.98 -26.21
CA LEU A 166 8.16 1.70 -25.17
C LEU A 166 8.76 0.96 -23.97
N PHE A 167 9.59 -0.07 -24.20
CA PHE A 167 10.25 -0.81 -23.11
C PHE A 167 11.11 0.13 -22.25
N ASN A 168 11.92 0.97 -22.88
CA ASN A 168 12.77 1.91 -22.16
C ASN A 168 11.93 2.95 -21.40
N GLU A 169 10.89 3.50 -22.03
CA GLU A 169 10.02 4.50 -21.41
C GLU A 169 9.35 3.95 -20.14
N VAL A 170 8.69 2.79 -20.23
CA VAL A 170 8.03 2.18 -19.06
C VAL A 170 9.06 1.80 -18.00
N LYS A 171 10.25 1.33 -18.38
CA LYS A 171 11.33 1.06 -17.43
C LYS A 171 11.72 2.32 -16.65
N TYR A 172 11.93 3.45 -17.34
CA TYR A 172 12.27 4.71 -16.66
C TYR A 172 11.15 5.18 -15.72
N MET A 173 9.88 5.01 -16.12
CA MET A 173 8.75 5.34 -15.25
C MET A 173 8.69 4.46 -14.00
N LEU A 174 8.96 3.15 -14.13
CA LEU A 174 9.05 2.23 -12.98
C LEU A 174 10.22 2.60 -12.05
N ASP A 175 11.38 2.94 -12.60
CA ASP A 175 12.54 3.40 -11.82
C ASP A 175 12.22 4.70 -11.06
N ASP A 176 11.51 5.64 -11.68
CA ASP A 176 11.08 6.89 -11.04
C ASP A 176 10.01 6.63 -9.96
N MET A 177 9.04 5.74 -10.22
CA MET A 177 8.08 5.31 -9.20
C MET A 177 8.78 4.73 -7.97
N ARG A 178 9.84 3.93 -8.18
CA ARG A 178 10.65 3.37 -7.09
C ARG A 178 11.29 4.46 -6.24
N VAL A 179 11.94 5.44 -6.87
CA VAL A 179 12.57 6.58 -6.15
C VAL A 179 11.52 7.37 -5.37
N LYS A 180 10.39 7.69 -5.98
CA LYS A 180 9.30 8.44 -5.32
C LYS A 180 8.67 7.67 -4.17
N TRP A 181 8.52 6.35 -4.30
CA TRP A 181 8.05 5.50 -3.22
C TRP A 181 9.01 5.54 -2.03
N ASP A 182 10.31 5.45 -2.28
CA ASP A 182 11.34 5.51 -1.24
C ASP A 182 11.34 6.85 -0.49
N GLU A 183 11.19 7.95 -1.22
CA GLU A 183 11.03 9.29 -0.63
C GLU A 183 9.74 9.40 0.20
N LEU A 184 8.62 8.89 -0.32
CA LEU A 184 7.35 8.88 0.39
C LEU A 184 7.43 8.07 1.70
N VAL A 185 7.97 6.85 1.65
CA VAL A 185 8.19 6.00 2.83
C VAL A 185 9.03 6.73 3.86
N SER A 186 10.14 7.35 3.43
CA SER A 186 11.03 8.08 4.34
C SER A 186 10.31 9.24 5.04
N LEU A 187 9.47 9.99 4.33
CA LEU A 187 8.68 11.07 4.91
C LEU A 187 7.60 10.54 5.87
N LEU A 188 6.95 9.43 5.54
CA LEU A 188 5.95 8.79 6.41
C LEU A 188 6.61 8.31 7.70
N GLN A 189 7.74 7.59 7.60
CA GLN A 189 8.51 7.13 8.75
C GLN A 189 8.93 8.30 9.65
N ASN A 190 9.52 9.35 9.07
CA ASN A 190 9.92 10.55 9.80
C ASN A 190 8.74 11.23 10.51
N THR A 191 7.59 11.32 9.84
CA THR A 191 6.37 11.92 10.42
C THR A 191 5.90 11.10 11.62
N ILE A 192 5.76 9.79 11.47
CA ILE A 192 5.34 8.89 12.56
C ILE A 192 6.33 8.93 13.74
N ASN A 193 7.63 8.88 13.46
CA ASN A 193 8.67 8.93 14.49
C ASN A 193 8.63 10.25 15.27
N ASN A 194 8.48 11.39 14.58
CA ASN A 194 8.37 12.70 15.23
C ASN A 194 7.07 12.83 16.06
N VAL A 195 5.94 12.40 15.50
CA VAL A 195 4.64 12.44 16.19
C VAL A 195 4.66 11.56 17.45
N SER A 196 5.37 10.43 17.43
CA SER A 196 5.45 9.51 18.56
C SER A 196 6.06 10.11 19.83
N VAL A 197 6.86 11.18 19.69
CA VAL A 197 7.40 11.94 20.84
C VAL A 197 6.26 12.57 21.64
N PHE A 198 5.26 13.12 20.96
CA PHE A 198 4.07 13.71 21.61
C PHE A 198 3.17 12.62 22.18
N ALA A 199 3.02 11.50 21.48
CA ALA A 199 2.30 10.34 22.00
C ALA A 199 2.91 9.84 23.32
N SER A 200 4.25 9.74 23.39
CA SER A 200 4.97 9.30 24.59
C SER A 200 4.74 10.26 25.76
N LYS A 201 4.87 11.57 25.53
CA LYS A 201 4.59 12.60 26.55
C LYS A 201 3.14 12.55 27.04
N TYR A 202 2.18 12.39 26.14
CA TYR A 202 0.77 12.26 26.51
C TYR A 202 0.53 11.00 27.36
N ILE A 203 1.11 9.86 26.98
CA ILE A 203 0.96 8.60 27.71
C ILE A 203 1.44 8.75 29.16
N GLU A 204 2.57 9.44 29.36
CA GLU A 204 3.17 9.70 30.67
C GLU A 204 2.41 10.73 31.51
N THR A 205 1.97 11.83 30.90
CA THR A 205 1.50 13.02 31.63
C THR A 205 0.00 13.24 31.57
N ARG A 206 -0.69 12.65 30.59
CA ARG A 206 -2.09 12.93 30.23
C ARG A 206 -2.37 14.40 29.91
N ASN A 207 -1.33 15.14 29.50
CA ASN A 207 -1.46 16.53 29.10
C ASN A 207 -2.15 16.65 27.73
N VAL A 208 -3.33 17.25 27.71
CA VAL A 208 -4.14 17.43 26.50
C VAL A 208 -3.39 18.20 25.40
N ALA A 209 -2.52 19.15 25.76
CA ALA A 209 -1.74 19.91 24.77
C ALA A 209 -0.80 19.01 23.96
N ASP A 210 -0.22 17.97 24.57
CA ASP A 210 0.62 17.00 23.85
C ASP A 210 -0.23 16.14 22.89
N LYS A 211 -1.46 15.79 23.29
CA LYS A 211 -2.41 15.07 22.44
C LYS A 211 -2.85 15.89 21.23
N GLU A 212 -3.15 17.16 21.43
CA GLU A 212 -3.51 18.09 20.35
C GLU A 212 -2.34 18.30 19.39
N ALA A 213 -1.11 18.47 19.90
CA ALA A 213 0.09 18.59 19.09
C ALA A 213 0.39 17.32 18.28
N MET A 214 0.15 16.14 18.85
CA MET A 214 0.22 14.85 18.15
C MET A 214 -0.78 14.81 16.99
N ILE A 215 -2.04 15.13 17.23
CA ILE A 215 -3.10 15.11 16.21
C ILE A 215 -2.82 16.10 15.07
N ALA A 216 -2.44 17.33 15.40
CA ALA A 216 -2.15 18.37 14.39
C ALA A 216 -1.02 17.96 13.43
N GLN A 217 -0.01 17.26 13.93
CA GLN A 217 1.11 16.80 13.09
C GLN A 217 0.79 15.58 12.22
N LEU A 218 -0.36 14.92 12.45
CA LEU A 218 -0.85 13.83 11.59
C LEU A 218 -1.69 14.34 10.41
N GLU A 219 -2.14 15.60 10.43
CA GLU A 219 -2.95 16.19 9.35
C GLU A 219 -2.37 15.97 7.94
N PRO A 220 -1.05 16.10 7.69
CA PRO A 220 -0.49 15.87 6.36
C PRO A 220 -0.69 14.47 5.81
N ILE A 221 -0.95 13.47 6.66
CA ILE A 221 -1.25 12.09 6.28
C ILE A 221 -2.78 11.87 6.23
N VAL A 222 -3.50 12.31 7.26
CA VAL A 222 -4.93 11.99 7.40
C VAL A 222 -5.80 12.71 6.36
N GLU A 223 -5.37 13.88 5.90
CA GLU A 223 -6.03 14.68 4.86
C GLU A 223 -5.67 14.25 3.43
N LEU A 224 -4.85 13.20 3.26
CA LEU A 224 -4.54 12.68 1.94
C LEU A 224 -5.77 12.00 1.34
N LYS A 225 -6.11 12.41 0.12
CA LYS A 225 -7.01 11.71 -0.77
C LYS A 225 -6.15 10.80 -1.63
N SER A 226 -5.76 9.65 -1.08
CA SER A 226 -4.77 8.75 -1.67
C SER A 226 -5.07 8.37 -3.13
N LEU A 227 -6.36 8.22 -3.48
CA LEU A 227 -6.82 7.88 -4.83
C LEU A 227 -7.11 9.09 -5.74
N ASP A 228 -7.02 10.32 -5.23
CA ASP A 228 -7.19 11.54 -6.03
C ASP A 228 -5.81 11.99 -6.54
N ALA A 229 -5.55 11.74 -7.82
CA ALA A 229 -4.30 12.15 -8.48
C ALA A 229 -4.16 13.69 -8.57
N ASN A 230 -5.27 14.43 -8.48
CA ASN A 230 -5.33 15.88 -8.70
C ASN A 230 -5.62 16.66 -7.42
N GLN A 231 -5.38 16.06 -6.25
CA GLN A 231 -5.53 16.75 -4.98
C GLN A 231 -4.65 18.01 -4.96
N SER A 232 -5.23 19.15 -4.57
CA SER A 232 -4.46 20.36 -4.30
C SER A 232 -3.56 20.15 -3.08
N CYS A 233 -2.26 20.23 -3.29
CA CYS A 233 -1.27 19.84 -2.29
C CYS A 233 -0.73 21.00 -1.47
N LYS A 234 -0.77 20.84 -0.15
CA LYS A 234 -0.16 21.77 0.82
C LYS A 234 1.25 21.36 1.28
N GLY A 235 1.68 20.13 1.00
CA GLY A 235 2.95 19.58 1.51
C GLY A 235 3.58 18.54 0.59
N VAL A 236 4.82 18.15 0.93
CA VAL A 236 5.67 17.27 0.10
C VAL A 236 5.07 15.88 -0.06
N ILE A 237 4.50 15.30 1.01
CA ILE A 237 3.85 13.97 0.97
C ILE A 237 2.74 13.94 -0.09
N CYS A 238 1.87 14.96 -0.12
CA CYS A 238 0.81 15.06 -1.13
C CYS A 238 1.37 15.18 -2.55
N LYS A 239 2.41 16.01 -2.75
CA LYS A 239 3.03 16.19 -4.07
C LYS A 239 3.61 14.89 -4.60
N LEU A 240 4.39 14.19 -3.78
CA LEU A 240 4.95 12.88 -4.14
C LEU A 240 3.85 11.85 -4.44
N LYS A 241 2.77 11.85 -3.66
CA LYS A 241 1.60 11.01 -3.96
C LYS A 241 0.92 11.39 -5.29
N ASN A 242 0.84 12.67 -5.66
CA ASN A 242 0.32 13.07 -6.98
C ASN A 242 1.24 12.56 -8.09
N GLU A 243 2.54 12.80 -7.98
CA GLU A 243 3.54 12.36 -8.97
C GLU A 243 3.55 10.83 -9.12
N PHE A 244 3.43 10.10 -8.02
CA PHE A 244 3.31 8.63 -8.05
C PHE A 244 2.05 8.17 -8.78
N MET A 245 0.91 8.83 -8.54
CA MET A 245 -0.36 8.52 -9.22
C MET A 245 -0.35 8.90 -10.71
N ASP A 246 0.43 9.91 -11.09
CA ASP A 246 0.63 10.30 -12.48
C ASP A 246 1.42 9.22 -13.24
N LEU A 247 2.56 8.77 -12.69
CA LEU A 247 3.34 7.67 -13.26
C LEU A 247 2.52 6.38 -13.36
N TYR A 248 1.77 6.06 -12.30
CA TYR A 248 0.82 4.95 -12.29
C TYR A 248 -0.15 5.01 -13.48
N SER A 249 -0.71 6.19 -13.76
CA SER A 249 -1.70 6.39 -14.82
C SER A 249 -1.06 6.27 -16.20
N GLN A 250 0.11 6.88 -16.40
CA GLN A 250 0.86 6.81 -17.66
C GLN A 250 1.27 5.38 -18.02
N ILE A 251 1.76 4.60 -17.05
CA ILE A 251 2.12 3.19 -17.29
C ILE A 251 0.87 2.37 -17.62
N LYS A 252 -0.23 2.58 -16.89
CA LYS A 252 -1.50 1.90 -17.17
C LYS A 252 -1.96 2.15 -18.61
N GLU A 253 -1.96 3.39 -19.07
CA GLU A 253 -2.35 3.75 -20.44
C GLU A 253 -1.48 3.02 -21.48
N LYS A 254 -0.16 3.03 -21.28
CA LYS A 254 0.81 2.34 -22.15
C LYS A 254 0.63 0.83 -22.19
N SER A 255 0.05 0.24 -21.15
CA SER A 255 -0.21 -1.20 -21.07
C SER A 255 -1.53 -1.64 -21.70
N VAL A 256 -2.36 -0.71 -22.19
CA VAL A 256 -3.67 -0.99 -22.81
C VAL A 256 -3.72 -0.61 -24.30
N GLU A 257 -2.95 0.41 -24.70
CA GLU A 257 -2.78 0.87 -26.09
C GLU A 257 -1.73 0.06 -26.88
#